data_AF-A0A1J5IMA3-F1
#
_entry.id   AF-A0A1J5IMA3-F1
#
_cell.length_a   1.000
_cell.length_b   1.000
_cell.length_c   1.000
_cell.angle_alpha   90.00
_cell.angle_beta   90.00
_cell.angle_gamma   90.00
#
_symmetry.space_group_name_H-M   'P 1'
#
loop_
_entity.id
_entity.type
_entity.pdbx_description
1 polymer ?
#
loop_
_entity_poly.entity_id
_entity_poly.type
_entity_poly.pdbx_seq_one_letter_code
_entity_poly.pdbx_strand_id
1 'polypeptide(L)'
;MNRIIGKRGTVSTVNNDHHGFIWLPADATTGRLARLALPIELHNEPVTATYGWESADWTQTGLKMFEIDDGSVSGTAEIVEKAEWVVESNSGGQSYSVTHVYEDRGVITGDLVYYLHGDQLWSGNWGSSNIADGPIPAQ
;
A
#
# COMPACT_ATOMS: atom_id res chain seq x y z
N MET A 1 20.52 1.97 3.90
CA MET A 1 20.13 2.77 2.72
C MET A 1 18.71 3.22 2.95
N ASN A 2 18.38 4.50 2.79
CA ASN A 2 17.04 4.99 3.09
C ASN A 2 16.12 4.71 1.89
N ARG A 3 14.94 4.13 2.15
CA ARG A 3 13.89 3.93 1.13
C ARG A 3 12.89 5.08 1.25
N ILE A 4 12.71 5.83 0.16
CA ILE A 4 11.70 6.89 0.04
C ILE A 4 10.63 6.38 -0.91
N ILE A 5 9.36 6.49 -0.50
CA ILE A 5 8.20 6.10 -1.31
C ILE A 5 7.51 7.36 -1.78
N GLY A 6 7.44 7.53 -3.10
CA GLY A 6 6.77 8.64 -3.75
C GLY A 6 7.42 10.00 -3.53
N LYS A 7 6.76 11.01 -4.07
CA LYS A 7 7.10 12.44 -4.00
C LYS A 7 5.97 13.21 -3.32
N ARG A 8 6.11 14.54 -3.25
CA ARG A 8 5.07 15.42 -2.71
C ARG A 8 3.73 15.15 -3.38
N GLY A 9 2.69 15.01 -2.57
CA GLY A 9 1.36 14.58 -2.98
C GLY A 9 1.06 13.14 -2.52
N THR A 10 2.08 12.30 -2.40
CA THR A 10 1.91 10.92 -1.91
C THR A 10 1.30 10.92 -0.52
N VAL A 11 0.22 10.17 -0.37
CA VAL A 11 -0.53 10.07 0.88
C VAL A 11 -0.93 8.63 1.13
N SER A 12 -1.03 8.27 2.41
CA SER A 12 -1.58 7.02 2.90
C SER A 12 -2.84 7.29 3.69
N THR A 13 -3.76 6.33 3.74
CA THR A 13 -4.87 6.33 4.72
C THR A 13 -4.36 6.59 6.13
N VAL A 14 -3.20 6.03 6.50
CA VAL A 14 -2.60 6.13 7.84
C VAL A 14 -2.25 7.58 8.23
N ASN A 15 -2.13 8.50 7.26
CA ASN A 15 -1.95 9.92 7.56
C ASN A 15 -3.18 10.56 8.24
N ASN A 16 -4.36 9.97 8.07
CA ASN A 16 -5.64 10.53 8.52
C ASN A 16 -6.44 9.57 9.41
N ASP A 17 -6.33 8.27 9.17
CA ASP A 17 -7.06 7.24 9.91
C ASP A 17 -6.18 6.02 10.22
N HIS A 18 -6.01 5.74 11.52
CA HIS A 18 -5.28 4.58 12.02
C HIS A 18 -5.84 3.23 11.54
N HIS A 19 -7.11 3.16 11.13
CA HIS A 19 -7.67 1.94 10.54
C HIS A 19 -7.05 1.58 9.18
N GLY A 20 -6.32 2.50 8.55
CA GLY A 20 -5.50 2.22 7.37
C GLY A 20 -4.22 1.44 7.68
N PHE A 21 -3.86 1.26 8.96
CA PHE A 21 -2.67 0.53 9.36
C PHE A 21 -2.98 -0.96 9.46
N ILE A 22 -2.58 -1.72 8.43
CA ILE A 22 -2.91 -3.13 8.31
C ILE A 22 -1.74 -3.97 8.82
N TRP A 23 -1.93 -4.67 9.93
CA TRP A 23 -0.86 -5.36 10.64
C TRP A 23 -1.22 -6.80 10.97
N LEU A 24 -0.29 -7.72 10.68
CA LEU A 24 -0.29 -9.07 11.21
C LEU A 24 1.03 -9.32 11.94
N PRO A 25 1.02 -9.53 13.27
CA PRO A 25 2.25 -9.73 14.04
C PRO A 25 3.01 -10.97 13.55
N ALA A 26 4.31 -11.00 13.86
CA ALA A 26 5.13 -12.18 13.64
C ALA A 26 4.55 -13.41 14.36
N ASP A 27 4.81 -14.59 13.81
CA ASP A 27 4.50 -15.86 14.44
C ASP A 27 5.77 -16.70 14.51
N ALA A 28 6.37 -16.71 15.70
CA ALA A 28 7.59 -17.44 15.99
C ALA A 28 7.42 -18.96 15.88
N THR A 29 6.19 -19.48 16.01
CA THR A 29 5.92 -20.93 15.92
C THR A 29 6.08 -21.42 14.48
N THR A 30 5.67 -20.59 13.52
CA THR A 30 5.76 -20.89 12.08
C THR A 30 6.98 -20.24 11.41
N GLY A 31 7.71 -19.39 12.14
CA GLY A 31 8.83 -18.61 11.60
C GLY A 31 8.39 -17.47 10.67
N ARG A 32 7.10 -17.10 10.70
CA ARG A 32 6.56 -16.04 9.85
C ARG A 32 6.91 -14.67 10.41
N LEU A 33 7.54 -13.83 9.60
CA LEU A 33 7.79 -12.43 9.91
C LEU A 33 6.50 -11.64 10.12
N ALA A 34 6.62 -10.49 10.77
CA ALA A 34 5.49 -9.59 10.86
C ALA A 34 5.21 -8.95 9.49
N ARG A 35 3.94 -8.64 9.23
CA ARG A 35 3.45 -8.18 7.94
C ARG A 35 2.73 -6.86 8.13
N LEU A 36 3.17 -5.86 7.38
CA LEU A 36 2.57 -4.52 7.34
C LEU A 36 2.08 -4.25 5.92
N ALA A 37 0.83 -3.83 5.76
CA ALA A 37 0.36 -3.28 4.51
C ALA A 37 -0.17 -1.86 4.70
N LEU A 38 0.09 -1.00 3.71
CA LEU A 38 -0.29 0.40 3.72
C LEU A 38 -1.00 0.75 2.41
N PRO A 39 -2.25 1.25 2.46
CA PRO A 39 -2.85 1.88 1.30
C PRO A 39 -2.10 3.16 0.97
N ILE A 40 -1.78 3.37 -0.31
CA ILE A 40 -0.99 4.50 -0.80
C ILE A 40 -1.63 5.05 -2.06
N GLU A 41 -1.92 6.34 -2.05
CA GLU A 41 -2.12 7.16 -3.24
C GLU A 41 -0.77 7.79 -3.61
N LEU A 42 -0.17 7.26 -4.67
CA LEU A 42 1.22 7.49 -5.03
C LEU A 42 1.35 8.60 -6.07
N HIS A 43 2.13 9.63 -5.74
CA HIS A 43 2.59 10.64 -6.67
C HIS A 43 4.06 10.42 -6.96
N ASN A 44 4.41 9.94 -8.17
CA ASN A 44 5.79 9.54 -8.47
C ASN A 44 6.36 10.16 -9.76
N GLU A 45 5.60 10.96 -10.49
CA GLU A 45 6.12 11.69 -11.64
C GLU A 45 7.08 12.82 -11.22
N PRO A 46 8.00 13.27 -12.10
CA PRO A 46 8.76 14.49 -11.85
C PRO A 46 7.80 15.65 -11.51
N VAL A 47 8.18 16.44 -10.50
CA VAL A 47 7.46 17.68 -10.21
C VAL A 47 7.78 18.64 -11.35
N THR A 48 6.84 18.80 -12.30
CA THR A 48 6.93 19.74 -13.43
C THR A 48 6.41 21.14 -13.08
N ALA A 49 6.01 21.31 -11.82
CA ALA A 49 5.48 22.51 -11.21
C ALA A 49 6.29 23.78 -11.48
N THR A 50 5.56 24.87 -11.70
CA THR A 50 6.14 26.23 -11.74
C THR A 50 6.35 26.78 -10.33
N TYR A 51 5.57 26.29 -9.34
CA TYR A 51 5.61 26.80 -7.97
C TYR A 51 5.98 25.72 -6.96
N GLY A 52 6.80 26.08 -5.96
CA GLY A 52 7.34 25.13 -4.97
C GLY A 52 6.33 24.54 -3.97
N TRP A 53 5.03 24.84 -4.10
CA TRP A 53 3.95 24.25 -3.31
C TRP A 53 3.17 23.15 -4.04
N GLU A 54 3.34 23.03 -5.36
CA GLU A 54 2.63 22.05 -6.19
C GLU A 54 3.13 20.62 -5.93
N SER A 55 2.21 19.66 -5.98
CA SER A 55 2.51 18.22 -5.88
C SER A 55 3.04 17.67 -7.22
N ALA A 56 3.71 16.51 -7.18
CA ALA A 56 3.91 15.72 -8.40
C ALA A 56 2.56 15.22 -8.91
N ASP A 57 2.48 14.79 -10.17
CA ASP A 57 1.25 14.15 -10.67
C ASP A 57 1.03 12.80 -9.97
N TRP A 58 -0.24 12.50 -9.71
CA TRP A 58 -0.65 11.19 -9.24
C TRP A 58 -0.37 10.13 -10.32
N THR A 59 0.11 8.98 -9.87
CA THR A 59 0.47 7.85 -10.73
C THR A 59 -0.45 6.66 -10.53
N GLN A 60 -0.70 6.28 -9.27
CA GLN A 60 -1.47 5.10 -8.94
C GLN A 60 -1.95 5.12 -7.49
N THR A 61 -3.02 4.40 -7.22
CA THR A 61 -3.50 4.08 -5.87
C THR A 61 -3.46 2.57 -5.69
N GLY A 62 -3.07 2.14 -4.49
CA GLY A 62 -2.76 0.74 -4.26
C GLY A 62 -2.40 0.37 -2.83
N LEU A 63 -2.01 -0.89 -2.66
CA LEU A 63 -1.62 -1.45 -1.37
C LEU A 63 -0.15 -1.88 -1.42
N LYS A 64 0.71 -1.24 -0.64
CA LYS A 64 2.11 -1.64 -0.48
C LYS A 64 2.27 -2.60 0.70
N MET A 65 3.00 -3.69 0.49
CA MET A 65 3.19 -4.76 1.47
C MET A 65 4.65 -4.83 1.90
N PHE A 66 4.88 -4.94 3.21
CA PHE A 66 6.19 -5.00 3.84
C PHE A 66 6.26 -6.15 4.82
N GLU A 67 7.40 -6.84 4.84
CA GLU A 67 7.80 -7.71 5.94
C GLU A 67 8.69 -6.94 6.90
N ILE A 68 8.45 -7.13 8.20
CA ILE A 68 9.25 -6.55 9.27
C ILE A 68 9.87 -7.71 10.05
N ASP A 69 11.19 -7.76 10.04
CA ASP A 69 12.00 -8.57 10.93
C ASP A 69 12.62 -7.66 12.00
N ASP A 70 12.41 -7.99 13.27
CA ASP A 70 13.05 -7.31 14.40
C ASP A 70 14.41 -7.95 14.77
N GLY A 71 14.85 -8.92 13.97
CA GLY A 71 16.05 -9.72 14.17
C GLY A 71 15.80 -11.01 14.94
N SER A 72 14.57 -11.26 15.43
CA SER A 72 14.25 -12.50 16.14
C SER A 72 14.26 -13.73 15.25
N VAL A 73 14.09 -13.56 13.92
CA VAL A 73 14.05 -14.66 12.95
C VAL A 73 15.34 -14.75 12.14
N SER A 74 15.77 -13.68 11.47
CA SER A 74 16.99 -13.70 10.63
C SER A 74 18.28 -13.29 11.34
N GLY A 75 18.20 -12.81 12.59
CA GLY A 75 19.34 -12.23 13.31
C GLY A 75 19.69 -10.79 12.89
N THR A 76 18.95 -10.21 11.93
CA THR A 76 19.11 -8.81 11.49
C THR A 76 17.75 -8.13 11.45
N ALA A 77 17.67 -6.91 12.01
CA ALA A 77 16.46 -6.12 11.90
C ALA A 77 16.36 -5.50 10.49
N GLU A 78 15.27 -5.77 9.79
CA GLU A 78 15.05 -5.30 8.41
C GLU A 78 13.56 -5.04 8.13
N ILE A 79 13.30 -4.08 7.24
CA ILE A 79 11.98 -3.87 6.62
C ILE A 79 12.14 -4.09 5.12
N VAL A 80 11.41 -5.05 4.57
CA VAL A 80 11.50 -5.44 3.16
C VAL A 80 10.16 -5.20 2.47
N GLU A 81 10.14 -4.39 1.41
CA GLU A 81 8.97 -4.27 0.52
C GLU A 81 8.80 -5.60 -0.26
N LYS A 82 7.65 -6.25 -0.10
CA LYS A 82 7.37 -7.57 -0.68
C LYS A 82 6.63 -7.50 -1.99
N ALA A 83 5.61 -6.66 -2.04
CA ALA A 83 4.75 -6.53 -3.20
C ALA A 83 4.00 -5.19 -3.16
N GLU A 84 3.43 -4.85 -4.29
CA GLU A 84 2.49 -3.75 -4.45
C GLU A 84 1.32 -4.23 -5.29
N TRP A 85 0.11 -3.89 -4.85
CA TRP A 85 -1.08 -3.96 -5.69
C TRP A 85 -1.38 -2.57 -6.21
N VAL A 86 -1.72 -2.49 -7.49
CA VAL A 86 -2.24 -1.28 -8.13
C VAL A 86 -3.70 -1.54 -8.45
N VAL A 87 -4.60 -0.75 -7.86
CA VAL A 87 -6.06 -0.89 -8.04
C VAL A 87 -6.66 0.26 -8.83
N GLU A 88 -5.98 1.39 -8.84
CA GLU A 88 -6.28 2.54 -9.68
C GLU A 88 -4.96 3.07 -10.24
N SER A 89 -4.92 3.45 -11.51
CA SER A 89 -3.74 4.06 -12.12
C SER A 89 -4.15 5.19 -13.05
N ASN A 90 -3.26 6.14 -13.25
CA ASN A 90 -3.50 7.18 -14.22
C ASN A 90 -3.66 6.60 -15.64
N SER A 91 -4.52 7.26 -16.42
CA SER A 91 -4.67 6.98 -17.85
C SER A 91 -5.13 8.25 -18.56
N GLY A 92 -4.79 8.40 -19.84
CA GLY A 92 -5.30 9.50 -20.67
C GLY A 92 -4.97 10.93 -20.18
N GLY A 93 -3.89 11.14 -19.42
CA GLY A 93 -3.49 12.46 -18.90
C GLY A 93 -4.15 12.85 -17.57
N GLN A 94 -4.83 11.92 -16.90
CA GLN A 94 -5.32 12.11 -15.54
C GLN A 94 -4.16 12.31 -14.55
N SER A 95 -4.21 13.38 -13.74
CA SER A 95 -3.17 13.74 -12.78
C SER A 95 -3.59 13.64 -11.31
N TYR A 96 -4.79 13.12 -11.05
CA TYR A 96 -5.39 12.95 -9.72
C TYR A 96 -6.20 11.65 -9.67
N SER A 97 -6.30 11.02 -8.50
CA SER A 97 -7.14 9.84 -8.28
C SER A 97 -8.63 10.15 -8.43
N VAL A 98 -9.43 9.22 -8.94
CA VAL A 98 -10.90 9.32 -8.92
C VAL A 98 -11.40 9.00 -7.50
N THR A 99 -10.80 8.00 -6.87
CA THR A 99 -11.14 7.57 -5.51
C THR A 99 -9.97 7.87 -4.60
N HIS A 100 -10.20 8.67 -3.56
CA HIS A 100 -9.15 9.00 -2.60
C HIS A 100 -8.90 7.85 -1.63
N VAL A 101 -7.63 7.64 -1.28
CA VAL A 101 -7.19 6.57 -0.38
C VAL A 101 -7.59 6.77 1.10
N TYR A 102 -8.19 7.90 1.46
CA TYR A 102 -8.34 8.32 2.86
C TYR A 102 -9.17 7.38 3.75
N GLU A 103 -10.07 6.61 3.15
CA GLU A 103 -10.98 5.71 3.85
C GLU A 103 -10.70 4.23 3.57
N ASP A 104 -9.62 3.94 2.84
CA ASP A 104 -9.27 2.58 2.49
C ASP A 104 -8.99 1.71 3.73
N ARG A 105 -9.26 0.41 3.59
CA ARG A 105 -9.11 -0.58 4.67
C ARG A 105 -8.48 -1.83 4.14
N GLY A 106 -7.93 -2.65 5.03
CA GLY A 106 -7.58 -4.00 4.66
C GLY A 106 -7.40 -4.90 5.85
N VAL A 107 -7.26 -6.19 5.57
CA VAL A 107 -6.98 -7.21 6.57
C VAL A 107 -6.05 -8.25 5.98
N ILE A 108 -5.12 -8.72 6.80
CA ILE A 108 -4.23 -9.85 6.48
C ILE A 108 -4.66 -11.01 7.38
N THR A 109 -4.94 -12.17 6.78
CA THR A 109 -5.31 -13.38 7.51
C THR A 109 -4.54 -14.57 6.97
N GLY A 110 -3.54 -15.03 7.74
CA GLY A 110 -2.55 -15.96 7.21
C GLY A 110 -1.88 -15.35 5.98
N ASP A 111 -1.88 -16.08 4.86
CA ASP A 111 -1.34 -15.63 3.58
C ASP A 111 -2.35 -14.90 2.69
N LEU A 112 -3.58 -14.67 3.15
CA LEU A 112 -4.57 -13.92 2.39
C LEU A 112 -4.56 -12.44 2.78
N VAL A 113 -4.70 -11.59 1.77
CA VAL A 113 -4.83 -10.15 1.91
C VAL A 113 -6.16 -9.74 1.28
N TYR A 114 -6.89 -8.87 1.98
CA TYR A 114 -8.09 -8.21 1.50
C TYR A 114 -7.88 -6.71 1.59
N TYR A 115 -8.25 -6.00 0.55
CA TYR A 115 -8.08 -4.56 0.43
C TYR A 115 -9.39 -3.94 -0.06
N LEU A 116 -9.88 -2.94 0.66
CA LEU A 116 -11.04 -2.15 0.32
C LEU A 116 -10.55 -0.75 -0.04
N HIS A 117 -10.91 -0.30 -1.24
CA HIS A 117 -10.62 1.01 -1.79
C HIS A 117 -11.88 1.52 -2.50
N GLY A 118 -12.41 2.64 -1.98
CA GLY A 118 -13.78 3.05 -2.26
C GLY A 118 -14.80 1.96 -1.88
N ASP A 119 -15.65 1.61 -2.84
CA ASP A 119 -16.69 0.57 -2.73
C ASP A 119 -16.26 -0.77 -3.36
N GLN A 120 -14.97 -0.97 -3.59
CA GLN A 120 -14.45 -2.15 -4.27
C GLN A 120 -13.54 -2.96 -3.34
N LEU A 121 -13.70 -4.27 -3.37
CA LEU A 121 -12.89 -5.23 -2.63
C LEU A 121 -11.97 -6.00 -3.59
N TRP A 122 -10.70 -6.07 -3.23
CA TRP A 122 -9.67 -6.90 -3.87
C TRP A 122 -9.12 -7.91 -2.89
N SER A 123 -8.77 -9.10 -3.39
CA SER A 123 -8.10 -10.11 -2.59
C SER A 123 -7.03 -10.87 -3.35
N GLY A 124 -6.10 -11.46 -2.60
CA GLY A 124 -4.98 -12.19 -3.15
C GLY A 124 -4.03 -12.69 -2.07
N ASN A 125 -2.90 -13.23 -2.50
CA ASN A 125 -1.90 -13.78 -1.60
C ASN A 125 -0.90 -12.71 -1.14
N TRP A 126 -0.45 -12.83 0.11
CA TRP A 126 0.60 -12.01 0.68
C TRP A 126 1.88 -12.11 -0.16
N GLY A 127 2.50 -10.96 -0.44
CA GLY A 127 3.75 -10.88 -1.19
C GLY A 127 3.62 -11.22 -2.69
N SER A 128 2.40 -11.35 -3.21
CA SER A 128 2.14 -11.43 -4.65
C SER A 128 1.76 -10.06 -5.18
N SER A 129 2.37 -9.61 -6.28
CA SER A 129 1.90 -8.41 -7.00
C SER A 129 0.65 -8.69 -7.85
N ASN A 130 0.32 -9.96 -8.09
CA ASN A 130 -0.91 -10.33 -8.78
C ASN A 130 -2.08 -10.34 -7.78
N ILE A 131 -3.11 -9.57 -8.09
CA ILE A 131 -4.41 -9.62 -7.43
C ILE A 131 -5.13 -10.87 -7.94
N ALA A 132 -5.64 -11.69 -7.03
CA ALA A 132 -6.32 -12.94 -7.39
C ALA A 132 -7.77 -12.69 -7.81
N ASP A 133 -8.48 -11.87 -7.04
CA ASP A 133 -9.89 -11.54 -7.26
C ASP A 133 -10.14 -10.05 -7.02
N GLY A 134 -11.04 -9.45 -7.80
CA GLY A 134 -11.42 -8.04 -7.72
C GLY A 134 -11.40 -7.31 -9.07
N PRO A 135 -12.01 -6.12 -9.15
CA PRO A 135 -12.80 -5.49 -8.10
C PRO A 135 -14.15 -6.20 -7.89
N ILE A 136 -14.49 -6.49 -6.64
CA ILE A 136 -15.80 -7.00 -6.22
C ILE A 136 -16.53 -5.84 -5.53
N PRO A 137 -17.75 -5.45 -5.95
CA PRO A 137 -18.50 -4.42 -5.24
C PRO A 137 -18.73 -4.81 -3.77
N ALA A 138 -18.38 -3.92 -2.85
CA ALA A 138 -18.69 -4.05 -1.43
C ALA A 138 -20.19 -3.75 -1.23
N GLN A 139 -20.91 -4.63 -0.54
CA GLN A 139 -22.34 -4.51 -0.26
C GLN A 139 -22.64 -3.57 0.91
#